data_AF-A0A3D2Q156-F1
#
_entry.id   AF-A0A3D2Q156-F1
#
_cell.length_a   1.000
_cell.length_b   1.000
_cell.length_c   1.000
_cell.angle_alpha   90.00
_cell.angle_beta   90.00
_cell.angle_gamma   90.00
#
_symmetry.space_group_name_H-M   'P 1'
#
loop_
_entity.id
_entity.type
_entity.pdbx_description
1 polymer ?
#
loop_
_entity_poly.entity_id
_entity_poly.type
_entity_poly.pdbx_seq_one_letter_code
_entity_poly.pdbx_strand_id
1 'polypeptide(L)'
;MKKKWKNISLQVIFIILVAFTIAGGIQIMRSQQILEPDNPIQGISEKRSHDLSVEETDFKLEADTYDAVMSATSLIQENPKDEAVSEQAELTGENSEFSEDGEPFGDMENGAAGGDATEDSSDGNAGENGDGSGTTGGNGGGAGELDETDLAYFTTSIIDGETVMNPEYEFTIRHLNKNLTVKGVYVYLNGKLDLQFDGAVTLSEGKNNIRISVRYQDEKGKYINVFKLYKVYLGNKDDADDPKEEEEVKPDDIRITTSISDEMEVSEREFTFTATAEDTSGKTYPVTAVLNGSTIKDHSGSEYHCYLDKKKNTIRLRVSLKNGKKAEWIYHVYYIPQTTPETAPIIITNLADGMVSNTSGYTLDISANDYEGNRIYYNNLTVKLNGTSLYYSWATEEFTSYWLELETGDNTVSIRAEDEAGRYTEQVYHITYTPADANVPIGSIQVSVEAGTVGLGTLIAPQEIPIYADVPFSYYFVSLMDNNGFTYVNGGSVDQGFYLRSIGKPGFAASAAVPEDLRAQIDIDGLMWMGNESSDSLGEHDYTQGSGWMYSVNGKYCNYSMSDYHPQNGDVVRIRYTLANGKDIGGYTSTGTGNGNINSNYAKEW
;
A
#
# COMPACT_ATOMS: atom_id res chain seq x y z
N MET A 1 -55.53 77.25 3.43
CA MET A 1 -54.58 76.52 4.29
C MET A 1 -53.15 76.86 3.87
N LYS A 2 -52.33 77.32 4.83
CA LYS A 2 -50.86 77.17 5.03
C LYS A 2 -49.87 77.15 3.83
N LYS A 3 -48.92 78.12 3.88
CA LYS A 3 -47.43 78.02 3.90
C LYS A 3 -46.60 77.44 2.71
N LYS A 4 -45.67 78.32 2.28
CA LYS A 4 -44.19 78.19 2.09
C LYS A 4 -43.57 77.72 0.76
N TRP A 5 -42.62 78.55 0.29
CA TRP A 5 -41.58 78.33 -0.72
C TRP A 5 -40.24 77.88 -0.08
N LYS A 6 -39.47 77.02 -0.77
CA LYS A 6 -38.02 77.11 -1.17
C LYS A 6 -37.35 75.73 -1.37
N ASN A 7 -36.60 75.62 -2.49
CA ASN A 7 -35.44 74.77 -2.86
C ASN A 7 -35.46 73.24 -2.65
N ILE A 8 -35.03 72.49 -3.67
CA ILE A 8 -34.40 71.13 -3.73
C ILE A 8 -34.25 70.80 -5.24
N SER A 9 -33.23 70.18 -5.82
CA SER A 9 -31.91 69.64 -5.47
C SER A 9 -31.23 69.28 -6.82
N LEU A 10 -29.91 69.06 -6.85
CA LEU A 10 -29.07 68.70 -8.02
C LEU A 10 -29.61 67.57 -8.94
N GLN A 11 -30.65 66.85 -8.51
CA GLN A 11 -31.26 65.73 -9.23
C GLN A 11 -32.03 66.11 -10.50
N VAL A 12 -32.36 67.39 -10.72
CA VAL A 12 -33.01 67.84 -11.98
C VAL A 12 -32.01 68.08 -13.12
N ILE A 13 -30.71 68.20 -12.81
CA ILE A 13 -29.64 68.42 -13.82
C ILE A 13 -29.11 67.08 -14.38
N PHE A 14 -29.19 65.97 -13.63
CA PHE A 14 -28.65 64.67 -14.05
C PHE A 14 -29.58 63.90 -15.01
N ILE A 15 -30.90 64.14 -14.93
CA ILE A 15 -31.90 63.47 -15.79
C ILE A 15 -31.89 64.01 -17.24
N ILE A 16 -31.31 65.19 -17.47
CA ILE A 16 -31.17 65.79 -18.81
C ILE A 16 -29.88 65.31 -19.53
N LEU A 17 -28.91 64.73 -18.81
CA LEU A 17 -27.62 64.28 -19.36
C LEU A 17 -27.61 62.80 -19.81
N VAL A 18 -28.53 61.98 -19.28
CA VAL A 18 -28.68 60.56 -19.66
C VAL A 18 -29.56 60.38 -20.92
N ALA A 19 -30.30 61.42 -21.34
CA ALA A 19 -31.14 61.37 -22.52
C ALA A 19 -30.43 61.75 -23.85
N PHE A 20 -29.16 62.20 -23.80
CA PHE A 20 -28.43 62.70 -25.00
C PHE A 20 -27.37 61.75 -25.58
N THR A 21 -27.09 60.59 -24.98
CA THR A 21 -26.22 59.56 -25.60
C THR A 21 -27.00 58.45 -26.33
N ILE A 22 -28.33 58.51 -26.31
CA ILE A 22 -29.23 57.62 -27.07
C ILE A 22 -29.40 58.09 -28.55
N ALA A 23 -28.70 59.13 -29.00
CA ALA A 23 -28.85 59.70 -30.35
C ALA A 23 -27.59 59.68 -31.25
N GLY A 24 -26.50 58.99 -30.86
CA GLY A 24 -25.25 58.92 -31.65
C GLY A 24 -24.89 57.55 -32.23
N GLY A 25 -25.67 56.50 -31.92
CA GLY A 25 -25.48 55.16 -32.47
C GLY A 25 -26.51 54.90 -33.56
N ILE A 26 -26.03 54.66 -34.79
CA ILE A 26 -26.76 54.35 -36.04
C ILE A 26 -26.68 55.53 -37.04
N GLN A 27 -25.51 55.68 -37.68
CA GLN A 27 -25.34 55.70 -39.14
C GLN A 27 -23.84 55.82 -39.45
N ILE A 28 -23.18 54.70 -39.77
CA ILE A 28 -22.12 54.52 -40.78
C ILE A 28 -21.51 53.14 -40.53
N MET A 29 -22.14 52.16 -41.19
CA MET A 29 -21.44 51.00 -41.70
C MET A 29 -20.65 51.46 -42.95
N ARG A 30 -19.46 50.88 -43.12
CA ARG A 30 -18.65 50.79 -44.36
C ARG A 30 -17.86 52.03 -44.80
N SER A 31 -16.57 52.04 -44.47
CA SER A 31 -15.53 51.99 -45.50
C SER A 31 -14.18 51.59 -44.90
N GLN A 32 -13.62 50.51 -45.46
CA GLN A 32 -12.20 50.37 -45.81
C GLN A 32 -11.19 50.33 -44.66
N GLN A 33 -10.63 49.14 -44.45
CA GLN A 33 -9.22 48.83 -44.76
C GLN A 33 -8.26 49.28 -43.66
N ILE A 34 -7.59 48.27 -43.12
CA ILE A 34 -6.18 48.24 -42.69
C ILE A 34 -5.54 49.63 -42.61
N LEU A 35 -5.32 50.11 -41.38
CA LEU A 35 -4.14 50.90 -41.07
C LEU A 35 -3.36 50.11 -40.03
N GLU A 36 -2.43 49.30 -40.53
CA GLU A 36 -1.19 49.01 -39.80
C GLU A 36 -0.42 50.33 -39.69
N PRO A 37 -0.10 50.81 -38.48
CA PRO A 37 1.04 51.70 -38.33
C PRO A 37 2.31 50.85 -38.43
N ASP A 38 3.06 51.03 -39.51
CA ASP A 38 4.40 50.49 -39.69
C ASP A 38 5.31 50.93 -38.53
N ASN A 39 5.68 50.01 -37.65
CA ASN A 39 6.93 50.09 -36.91
C ASN A 39 7.44 48.68 -36.58
N PRO A 40 8.73 48.36 -36.82
CA PRO A 40 9.20 46.99 -36.85
C PRO A 40 9.52 46.53 -35.42
N ILE A 41 8.75 45.58 -34.88
CA ILE A 41 9.15 44.87 -33.67
C ILE A 41 9.49 43.43 -34.04
N GLN A 42 10.79 43.12 -33.91
CA GLN A 42 11.30 41.76 -33.96
C GLN A 42 10.91 41.03 -32.66
N GLY A 43 10.36 39.82 -32.79
CA GLY A 43 10.24 38.85 -31.70
C GLY A 43 8.81 38.54 -31.28
N ILE A 44 8.11 37.70 -32.04
CA ILE A 44 6.93 36.98 -31.53
C ILE A 44 7.47 35.80 -30.71
N SER A 45 7.21 35.77 -29.40
CA SER A 45 7.46 34.60 -28.57
C SER A 45 6.44 33.50 -28.91
N GLU A 46 6.91 32.36 -29.44
CA GLU A 46 6.10 31.20 -29.82
C GLU A 46 5.65 30.32 -28.62
N LYS A 47 5.78 30.79 -27.37
CA LYS A 47 5.43 29.97 -26.20
C LYS A 47 3.91 29.92 -25.96
N ARG A 48 3.31 28.81 -26.43
CA ARG A 48 1.93 28.37 -26.22
C ARG A 48 1.66 28.05 -24.74
N SER A 49 0.41 28.21 -24.29
CA SER A 49 -0.01 27.88 -22.93
C SER A 49 -0.36 26.39 -22.78
N HIS A 50 0.57 25.62 -22.24
CA HIS A 50 0.37 24.37 -21.50
C HIS A 50 1.57 24.25 -20.53
N ASP A 51 1.50 23.68 -19.34
CA ASP A 51 0.68 22.61 -18.79
C ASP A 51 0.62 22.73 -17.25
N LEU A 52 -0.28 21.97 -16.63
CA LEU A 52 -0.49 21.73 -15.21
C LEU A 52 0.73 21.14 -14.47
N SER A 53 1.05 21.70 -13.31
CA SER A 53 1.38 20.95 -12.07
C SER A 53 1.27 21.91 -10.88
N VAL A 54 0.31 21.72 -9.97
CA VAL A 54 0.42 20.96 -8.71
C VAL A 54 1.46 21.57 -7.76
N GLU A 55 1.02 22.10 -6.62
CA GLU A 55 1.69 21.88 -5.32
C GLU A 55 0.90 22.47 -4.15
N GLU A 56 0.63 21.61 -3.17
CA GLU A 56 0.36 21.94 -1.78
C GLU A 56 1.54 22.75 -1.22
N THR A 57 1.27 23.96 -0.73
CA THR A 57 1.93 24.46 0.47
C THR A 57 0.94 25.30 1.24
N ASP A 58 0.74 24.89 2.49
CA ASP A 58 -0.18 25.42 3.48
C ASP A 58 -0.04 26.95 3.64
N PHE A 59 -1.07 27.68 3.21
CA PHE A 59 -1.48 28.91 3.85
C PHE A 59 -3.00 28.85 4.01
N LYS A 60 -3.43 28.40 5.19
CA LYS A 60 -4.81 28.55 5.66
C LYS A 60 -5.21 30.03 5.58
N LEU A 61 -6.02 30.38 4.59
CA LEU A 61 -6.91 31.53 4.67
C LEU A 61 -8.32 31.03 4.32
N GLU A 62 -9.18 31.17 5.32
CA GLU A 62 -10.54 30.65 5.48
C GLU A 62 -11.42 30.68 4.22
N ALA A 63 -11.99 29.51 3.92
CA ALA A 63 -12.98 29.27 2.86
C ALA A 63 -14.38 29.89 3.13
N ASP A 64 -14.49 30.82 4.08
CA ASP A 64 -15.77 31.46 4.46
C ASP A 64 -15.97 32.85 3.81
N THR A 65 -15.06 33.29 2.93
CA THR A 65 -15.15 34.61 2.29
C THR A 65 -15.88 34.62 0.94
N TYR A 66 -16.32 33.48 0.42
CA TYR A 66 -17.12 33.40 -0.82
C TYR A 66 -18.63 33.49 -0.55
N ASP A 67 -19.11 32.86 0.52
CA ASP A 67 -20.52 32.96 0.94
C ASP A 67 -20.83 34.30 1.64
N ALA A 68 -19.84 34.91 2.31
CA ALA A 68 -20.00 36.22 2.95
C ALA A 68 -20.16 37.38 1.95
N VAL A 69 -19.56 37.30 0.76
CA VAL A 69 -19.67 38.34 -0.28
C VAL A 69 -20.98 38.21 -1.07
N MET A 70 -21.50 36.99 -1.22
CA MET A 70 -22.81 36.74 -1.85
C MET A 70 -24.00 36.91 -0.89
N SER A 71 -23.79 36.81 0.42
CA SER A 71 -24.82 37.09 1.44
C SER A 71 -24.89 38.57 1.85
N ALA A 72 -23.86 39.38 1.59
CA ALA A 72 -23.85 40.82 1.91
C ALA A 72 -24.51 41.71 0.85
N THR A 73 -24.94 41.14 -0.28
CA THR A 73 -25.62 41.87 -1.38
C THR A 73 -27.16 41.70 -1.34
N SER A 74 -27.72 41.02 -0.33
CA SER A 74 -29.17 40.73 -0.29
C SER A 74 -29.96 41.20 0.92
N LEU A 75 -29.37 41.78 1.99
CA LEU A 75 -30.17 42.25 3.14
C LEU A 75 -29.68 43.58 3.73
N ILE A 76 -30.17 44.67 3.15
CA ILE A 76 -30.49 45.89 3.89
C ILE A 76 -31.83 45.62 4.62
N GLN A 77 -31.80 45.34 5.93
CA GLN A 77 -32.79 45.87 6.90
C GLN A 77 -32.45 45.51 8.37
N GLU A 78 -32.21 46.58 9.14
CA GLU A 78 -32.46 46.81 10.59
C GLU A 78 -31.78 45.95 11.69
N ASN A 79 -30.67 46.48 12.25
CA ASN A 79 -30.47 47.04 13.63
C ASN A 79 -30.96 46.27 14.90
N PRO A 80 -30.41 46.55 16.10
CA PRO A 80 -29.15 46.08 16.71
C PRO A 80 -29.36 45.43 18.12
N LYS A 81 -28.31 44.91 18.78
CA LYS A 81 -27.93 45.19 20.19
C LYS A 81 -26.82 44.29 20.76
N ASP A 82 -25.72 44.96 21.15
CA ASP A 82 -24.96 44.90 22.42
C ASP A 82 -24.37 43.54 22.88
N GLU A 83 -23.03 43.40 22.85
CA GLU A 83 -22.09 43.52 24.01
C GLU A 83 -22.05 42.24 24.87
N ALA A 84 -20.95 41.65 25.35
CA ALA A 84 -19.52 41.94 25.44
C ALA A 84 -18.83 40.58 25.84
N VAL A 85 -17.58 40.28 25.45
CA VAL A 85 -16.33 40.32 26.27
C VAL A 85 -16.40 39.36 27.49
N SER A 86 -15.47 38.47 27.86
CA SER A 86 -14.05 38.18 27.56
C SER A 86 -13.69 36.84 28.24
N GLU A 87 -12.74 36.09 27.67
CA GLU A 87 -11.39 35.78 28.21
C GLU A 87 -11.23 34.51 29.04
N GLN A 88 -10.23 33.72 28.57
CA GLN A 88 -9.16 33.04 29.32
C GLN A 88 -9.51 32.02 30.41
N ALA A 89 -8.76 30.95 30.63
CA ALA A 89 -7.62 30.32 29.98
C ALA A 89 -7.46 28.93 30.62
N GLU A 90 -6.80 28.03 29.88
CA GLU A 90 -5.86 26.96 30.29
C GLU A 90 -6.10 26.22 31.62
N LEU A 91 -6.42 24.92 31.58
CA LEU A 91 -5.50 23.77 31.42
C LEU A 91 -4.49 23.57 32.55
N THR A 92 -4.62 22.40 33.18
CA THR A 92 -3.64 21.52 33.87
C THR A 92 -4.34 20.93 35.11
N GLY A 93 -4.22 19.66 35.48
CA GLY A 93 -3.48 18.51 34.97
C GLY A 93 -3.77 17.31 35.89
N GLU A 94 -3.53 16.11 35.35
CA GLU A 94 -3.08 14.87 36.00
C GLU A 94 -3.88 14.19 37.14
N ASN A 95 -4.37 12.98 36.80
CA ASN A 95 -4.25 11.68 37.47
C ASN A 95 -4.08 11.59 38.99
N SER A 96 -4.91 10.74 39.63
CA SER A 96 -4.41 9.65 40.49
C SER A 96 -5.49 8.57 40.74
N GLU A 97 -4.96 7.37 40.98
CA GLU A 97 -5.54 6.04 41.09
C GLU A 97 -6.42 5.79 42.35
N PHE A 98 -6.86 4.52 42.46
CA PHE A 98 -7.26 3.77 43.68
C PHE A 98 -8.78 3.87 44.01
N SER A 99 -9.56 2.83 44.33
CA SER A 99 -9.37 1.37 44.49
C SER A 99 -10.73 0.70 44.80
N GLU A 100 -10.76 -0.62 44.59
CA GLU A 100 -11.42 -1.67 45.42
C GLU A 100 -12.95 -1.88 45.46
N ASP A 101 -13.29 -3.11 45.06
CA ASP A 101 -14.12 -4.13 45.72
C ASP A 101 -15.65 -4.01 45.82
N GLY A 102 -16.33 -5.08 45.35
CA GLY A 102 -17.67 -5.45 45.82
C GLY A 102 -18.56 -6.23 44.85
N GLU A 103 -18.23 -7.49 44.58
CA GLU A 103 -19.17 -8.59 44.21
C GLU A 103 -20.37 -8.69 45.21
N PRO A 104 -21.42 -9.54 45.06
CA PRO A 104 -21.79 -10.48 43.97
C PRO A 104 -23.33 -10.58 43.70
N PHE A 105 -23.68 -11.57 42.86
CA PHE A 105 -24.94 -12.36 42.79
C PHE A 105 -26.06 -11.95 41.83
N GLY A 106 -26.44 -12.91 40.97
CA GLY A 106 -27.81 -13.06 40.51
C GLY A 106 -27.97 -13.79 39.19
N ASP A 107 -28.02 -15.12 39.23
CA ASP A 107 -28.46 -16.02 38.16
C ASP A 107 -29.75 -15.56 37.46
N MET A 108 -29.89 -15.82 36.15
CA MET A 108 -30.99 -16.65 35.65
C MET A 108 -30.82 -17.08 34.18
N GLU A 109 -30.95 -18.39 34.05
CA GLU A 109 -31.06 -19.25 32.88
C GLU A 109 -32.20 -18.95 31.88
N ASN A 110 -31.95 -19.46 30.66
CA ASN A 110 -32.83 -20.22 29.75
C ASN A 110 -34.10 -19.59 29.15
N GLY A 111 -34.23 -19.78 27.82
CA GLY A 111 -35.52 -19.70 27.14
C GLY A 111 -35.44 -19.80 25.63
N ALA A 112 -35.46 -21.04 25.13
CA ALA A 112 -35.43 -21.43 23.73
C ALA A 112 -36.66 -21.04 22.87
N ALA A 113 -36.44 -21.14 21.54
CA ALA A 113 -37.30 -21.75 20.52
C ALA A 113 -38.22 -20.89 19.63
N GLY A 114 -38.12 -21.20 18.32
CA GLY A 114 -39.13 -21.00 17.25
C GLY A 114 -38.79 -19.81 16.33
N GLY A 115 -38.66 -19.92 15.01
CA GLY A 115 -39.06 -20.95 14.04
C GLY A 115 -39.63 -20.24 12.80
N ASP A 116 -39.22 -20.71 11.61
CA ASP A 116 -39.72 -20.44 10.23
C ASP A 116 -39.65 -19.00 9.68
N ALA A 117 -38.90 -18.73 8.60
CA ALA A 117 -39.04 -19.13 7.18
C ALA A 117 -39.89 -18.15 6.37
N THR A 118 -39.28 -17.51 5.36
CA THR A 118 -39.54 -17.72 3.92
C THR A 118 -38.79 -16.67 3.08
N GLU A 119 -38.00 -17.17 2.12
CA GLU A 119 -37.85 -16.76 0.70
C GLU A 119 -37.65 -15.27 0.37
N ASP A 120 -36.65 -14.87 -0.44
CA ASP A 120 -36.61 -15.20 -1.86
C ASP A 120 -35.20 -15.02 -2.46
N SER A 121 -34.88 -15.84 -3.46
CA SER A 121 -33.68 -15.76 -4.30
C SER A 121 -34.02 -16.21 -5.72
N SER A 122 -33.28 -15.65 -6.68
CA SER A 122 -33.18 -15.98 -8.12
C SER A 122 -34.25 -15.33 -9.02
N ASP A 123 -33.99 -14.89 -10.25
CA ASP A 123 -32.92 -15.26 -11.18
C ASP A 123 -32.86 -14.32 -12.41
N GLY A 124 -31.72 -14.35 -13.13
CA GLY A 124 -31.65 -14.24 -14.61
C GLY A 124 -31.19 -12.92 -15.25
N ASN A 125 -30.04 -12.93 -15.95
CA ASN A 125 -30.00 -13.31 -17.38
C ASN A 125 -28.58 -13.21 -18.00
N ALA A 126 -28.35 -14.07 -18.98
CA ALA A 126 -27.15 -14.34 -19.76
C ALA A 126 -26.95 -13.41 -20.99
N GLY A 127 -25.75 -13.49 -21.59
CA GLY A 127 -25.46 -12.97 -22.93
C GLY A 127 -24.03 -13.26 -23.40
N GLU A 128 -23.87 -14.30 -24.22
CA GLU A 128 -22.65 -14.85 -24.84
C GLU A 128 -22.07 -14.06 -26.04
N ASN A 129 -20.86 -14.53 -26.44
CA ASN A 129 -20.16 -14.49 -27.75
C ASN A 129 -19.05 -13.42 -27.87
N GLY A 130 -17.82 -13.71 -28.32
CA GLY A 130 -17.21 -14.92 -28.86
C GLY A 130 -15.95 -14.56 -29.68
N ASP A 131 -14.84 -15.24 -29.37
CA ASP A 131 -13.70 -15.72 -30.19
C ASP A 131 -13.06 -14.96 -31.38
N GLY A 132 -11.72 -15.02 -31.44
CA GLY A 132 -11.01 -15.52 -32.65
C GLY A 132 -10.06 -14.62 -33.46
N SER A 133 -8.77 -14.59 -33.08
CA SER A 133 -7.53 -14.76 -33.90
C SER A 133 -7.43 -14.35 -35.40
N GLY A 134 -6.31 -13.69 -35.76
CA GLY A 134 -5.67 -13.87 -37.09
C GLY A 134 -4.94 -12.66 -37.69
N THR A 135 -3.61 -12.77 -37.81
CA THR A 135 -2.66 -11.79 -38.37
C THR A 135 -2.65 -11.68 -39.91
N THR A 136 -2.36 -10.47 -40.43
CA THR A 136 -1.33 -10.11 -41.46
C THR A 136 -1.77 -8.95 -42.38
N GLY A 137 -0.83 -8.02 -42.66
CA GLY A 137 -0.82 -7.23 -43.89
C GLY A 137 -0.94 -5.71 -43.72
N GLY A 138 0.18 -5.01 -43.83
CA GLY A 138 0.29 -3.56 -43.64
C GLY A 138 -0.27 -2.66 -44.74
N ASN A 139 -0.57 -1.44 -44.29
CA ASN A 139 -0.12 -0.13 -44.80
C ASN A 139 -1.19 0.83 -45.35
N GLY A 140 -1.35 1.96 -44.65
CA GLY A 140 -1.57 3.27 -45.28
C GLY A 140 -2.80 4.06 -44.82
N GLY A 141 -2.56 5.13 -44.05
CA GLY A 141 -3.41 6.34 -44.06
C GLY A 141 -4.16 6.64 -42.77
N GLY A 142 -3.50 7.32 -41.83
CA GLY A 142 -4.09 7.78 -40.59
C GLY A 142 -5.12 8.91 -40.77
N ALA A 143 -6.21 8.80 -40.01
CA ALA A 143 -7.01 9.92 -39.53
C ALA A 143 -7.28 9.61 -38.05
N GLY A 144 -6.27 9.88 -37.22
CA GLY A 144 -6.38 9.80 -35.77
C GLY A 144 -7.19 10.98 -35.25
N GLU A 145 -8.27 10.65 -34.55
CA GLU A 145 -8.74 11.25 -33.31
C GLU A 145 -7.80 12.35 -32.76
N LEU A 146 -8.27 13.60 -32.76
CA LEU A 146 -7.52 14.71 -32.15
C LEU A 146 -7.67 14.64 -30.64
N ASP A 147 -6.55 14.32 -30.00
CA ASP A 147 -6.28 14.37 -28.56
C ASP A 147 -6.57 15.77 -27.98
N GLU A 148 -7.18 15.82 -26.79
CA GLU A 148 -7.81 16.98 -26.16
C GLU A 148 -6.81 17.95 -25.49
N THR A 149 -5.51 17.85 -25.82
CA THR A 149 -4.41 18.52 -25.10
C THR A 149 -3.72 19.67 -25.86
N ASP A 150 -4.25 20.13 -27.01
CA ASP A 150 -3.58 21.13 -27.85
C ASP A 150 -4.40 22.41 -28.18
N LEU A 151 -5.27 22.83 -27.26
CA LEU A 151 -6.10 24.04 -27.41
C LEU A 151 -5.46 25.28 -26.75
N ALA A 152 -4.75 26.10 -27.52
CA ALA A 152 -4.29 27.42 -27.08
C ALA A 152 -5.49 28.40 -26.95
N TYR A 153 -5.75 28.92 -25.75
CA TYR A 153 -6.94 29.74 -25.47
C TYR A 153 -6.77 31.24 -25.80
N PHE A 154 -5.67 31.86 -25.35
CA PHE A 154 -5.32 33.25 -25.68
C PHE A 154 -3.81 33.46 -25.72
N THR A 155 -3.37 34.51 -26.40
CA THR A 155 -2.01 35.07 -26.36
C THR A 155 -2.05 36.48 -25.82
N THR A 156 -0.90 36.98 -25.38
CA THR A 156 -0.74 38.39 -25.00
C THR A 156 0.50 38.97 -25.66
N SER A 157 0.64 40.29 -25.66
CA SER A 157 1.88 40.97 -26.06
C SER A 157 2.91 41.08 -24.93
N ILE A 158 2.67 40.47 -23.77
CA ILE A 158 3.57 40.55 -22.61
C ILE A 158 4.78 39.65 -22.84
N ILE A 159 5.99 40.17 -22.64
CA ILE A 159 7.22 39.39 -22.66
C ILE A 159 7.54 39.00 -21.21
N ASP A 160 7.42 37.71 -20.89
CA ASP A 160 7.71 37.23 -19.54
C ASP A 160 9.19 37.43 -19.17
N GLY A 161 9.42 38.09 -18.04
CA GLY A 161 10.74 38.42 -17.51
C GLY A 161 11.35 39.71 -18.05
N GLU A 162 10.64 40.49 -18.85
CA GLU A 162 11.19 41.74 -19.40
C GLU A 162 11.34 42.85 -18.34
N THR A 163 12.29 43.75 -18.57
CA THR A 163 12.47 44.98 -17.80
C THR A 163 12.05 46.17 -18.65
N VAL A 164 11.11 46.96 -18.13
CA VAL A 164 10.64 48.20 -18.74
C VAL A 164 11.01 49.40 -17.87
N MET A 165 11.04 50.58 -18.47
CA MET A 165 11.38 51.83 -17.78
C MET A 165 10.17 52.74 -17.58
N ASN A 166 9.02 52.39 -18.18
CA ASN A 166 7.77 53.12 -18.03
C ASN A 166 6.88 52.41 -17.01
N PRO A 167 6.43 53.08 -15.93
CA PRO A 167 5.49 52.49 -14.99
C PRO A 167 4.13 52.16 -15.62
N GLU A 168 3.73 52.87 -16.68
CA GLU A 168 2.52 52.52 -17.44
C GLU A 168 2.87 51.44 -18.46
N TYR A 169 2.37 50.22 -18.22
CA TYR A 169 2.68 49.04 -19.02
C TYR A 169 1.43 48.58 -19.79
N GLU A 170 1.43 48.86 -21.09
CA GLU A 170 0.37 48.52 -22.03
C GLU A 170 0.58 47.12 -22.61
N PHE A 171 -0.48 46.33 -22.70
CA PHE A 171 -0.45 45.05 -23.40
C PHE A 171 -1.81 44.67 -23.99
N THR A 172 -1.77 43.81 -25.01
CA THR A 172 -2.97 43.28 -25.66
C THR A 172 -3.21 41.84 -25.27
N ILE A 173 -4.48 41.43 -25.27
CA ILE A 173 -4.92 40.04 -25.11
C ILE A 173 -5.64 39.65 -26.39
N ARG A 174 -5.21 38.55 -27.01
CA ARG A 174 -5.80 38.01 -28.24
C ARG A 174 -6.32 36.61 -28.00
N HIS A 175 -7.64 36.44 -28.07
CA HIS A 175 -8.29 35.15 -27.95
C HIS A 175 -8.09 34.34 -29.24
N LEU A 176 -7.68 33.08 -29.09
CA LEU A 176 -7.27 32.22 -30.20
C LEU A 176 -8.38 31.26 -30.64
N ASN A 177 -9.20 30.79 -29.70
CA ASN A 177 -10.31 29.88 -30.01
C ASN A 177 -11.61 30.64 -30.29
N LYS A 178 -12.06 30.63 -31.55
CA LYS A 178 -13.28 31.31 -32.01
C LYS A 178 -14.58 30.59 -31.63
N ASN A 179 -14.50 29.32 -31.21
CA ASN A 179 -15.66 28.51 -30.82
C ASN A 179 -15.99 28.67 -29.32
N LEU A 180 -15.24 29.49 -28.60
CA LEU A 180 -15.46 29.81 -27.19
C LEU A 180 -15.92 31.25 -27.03
N THR A 181 -16.97 31.46 -26.24
CA THR A 181 -17.46 32.80 -25.89
C THR A 181 -16.72 33.30 -24.66
N VAL A 182 -16.06 34.46 -24.74
CA VAL A 182 -15.44 35.12 -23.59
C VAL A 182 -16.54 35.65 -22.66
N LYS A 183 -16.52 35.22 -21.39
CA LYS A 183 -17.47 35.65 -20.35
C LYS A 183 -16.85 36.56 -19.30
N GLY A 184 -15.53 36.58 -19.19
CA GLY A 184 -14.80 37.52 -18.34
C GLY A 184 -13.32 37.50 -18.62
N VAL A 185 -12.69 38.67 -18.52
CA VAL A 185 -11.23 38.85 -18.51
C VAL A 185 -10.91 39.58 -17.22
N TYR A 186 -10.02 39.00 -16.42
CA TYR A 186 -9.62 39.50 -15.11
C TYR A 186 -8.11 39.64 -15.08
N VAL A 187 -7.62 40.87 -14.92
CA VAL A 187 -6.19 41.18 -14.83
C VAL A 187 -5.86 41.46 -13.38
N TYR A 188 -4.85 40.78 -12.84
CA TYR A 188 -4.35 41.01 -11.50
C TYR A 188 -2.93 41.52 -11.59
N LEU A 189 -2.63 42.64 -10.95
CA LEU A 189 -1.28 43.14 -10.75
C LEU A 189 -0.88 42.91 -9.29
N ASN A 190 0.21 42.19 -9.07
CA ASN A 190 0.75 41.88 -7.75
C ASN A 190 -0.30 41.27 -6.80
N GLY A 191 -1.17 40.42 -7.34
CA GLY A 191 -2.26 39.76 -6.60
C GLY A 191 -3.54 40.58 -6.43
N LYS A 192 -3.55 41.87 -6.83
CA LYS A 192 -4.72 42.74 -6.75
C LYS A 192 -5.46 42.78 -8.09
N LEU A 193 -6.76 42.49 -8.07
CA LEU A 193 -7.63 42.58 -9.25
C LEU A 193 -7.75 44.04 -9.72
N ASP A 194 -7.47 44.27 -11.00
CA ASP A 194 -7.79 45.50 -11.68
C ASP A 194 -9.22 45.45 -12.21
N LEU A 195 -10.11 46.21 -11.56
CA LEU A 195 -11.53 46.28 -11.91
C LEU A 195 -11.81 47.17 -13.13
N GLN A 196 -10.82 47.91 -13.63
CA GLN A 196 -10.97 48.89 -14.71
C GLN A 196 -9.96 48.68 -15.85
N PHE A 197 -9.44 47.45 -16.00
CA PHE A 197 -8.46 47.14 -17.04
C PHE A 197 -8.93 47.59 -18.43
N ASP A 198 -8.22 48.54 -19.02
CA ASP A 198 -8.49 49.16 -20.32
C ASP A 198 -7.40 48.90 -21.36
N GLY A 199 -6.41 48.05 -21.01
CA GLY A 199 -5.26 47.73 -21.86
C GLY A 199 -3.90 48.02 -21.21
N ALA A 200 -3.88 48.70 -20.07
CA ALA A 200 -2.66 48.98 -19.31
C ALA A 200 -2.77 48.60 -17.83
N VAL A 201 -1.61 48.43 -17.19
CA VAL A 201 -1.47 48.37 -15.73
C VAL A 201 -0.34 49.29 -15.28
N THR A 202 -0.44 49.87 -14.08
CA THR A 202 0.63 50.70 -13.50
C THR A 202 1.55 49.88 -12.61
N LEU A 203 2.75 49.59 -13.09
CA LEU A 203 3.77 48.81 -12.39
C LEU A 203 4.30 49.54 -11.14
N SER A 204 4.63 48.77 -10.12
CA SER A 204 5.44 49.20 -8.98
C SER A 204 6.93 49.01 -9.30
N GLU A 205 7.80 49.76 -8.63
CA GLU A 205 9.26 49.60 -8.81
C GLU A 205 9.71 48.16 -8.53
N GLY A 206 10.66 47.66 -9.34
CA GLY A 206 11.12 46.28 -9.25
C GLY A 206 10.14 45.27 -9.85
N LYS A 207 10.03 44.09 -9.24
CA LYS A 207 9.29 42.95 -9.80
C LYS A 207 7.77 43.14 -9.69
N ASN A 208 7.08 42.99 -10.82
CA ASN A 208 5.62 42.93 -10.88
C ASN A 208 5.14 41.59 -11.44
N ASN A 209 4.10 41.03 -10.83
CA ASN A 209 3.42 39.82 -11.28
C ASN A 209 2.08 40.21 -11.93
N ILE A 210 1.94 40.00 -13.24
CA ILE A 210 0.70 40.25 -13.99
C ILE A 210 0.03 38.91 -14.29
N ARG A 211 -1.13 38.63 -13.67
CA ARG A 211 -1.94 37.46 -13.96
C ARG A 211 -3.12 37.85 -14.83
N ILE A 212 -3.27 37.22 -15.98
CA ILE A 212 -4.44 37.36 -16.84
C ILE A 212 -5.25 36.07 -16.73
N SER A 213 -6.47 36.18 -16.21
CA SER A 213 -7.42 35.07 -16.09
C SER A 213 -8.60 35.32 -17.03
N VAL A 214 -8.93 34.35 -17.87
CA VAL A 214 -10.03 34.44 -18.81
C VAL A 214 -11.01 33.30 -18.54
N ARG A 215 -12.28 33.66 -18.39
CA ARG A 215 -13.40 32.72 -18.32
C ARG A 215 -14.06 32.63 -19.70
N TYR A 216 -14.01 31.45 -20.29
CA TYR A 216 -14.73 31.10 -21.50
C TYR A 216 -15.98 30.30 -21.18
N GLN A 217 -16.93 30.30 -22.12
CA GLN A 217 -18.04 29.37 -22.16
C GLN A 217 -18.05 28.68 -23.53
N ASP A 218 -18.13 27.36 -23.56
CA ASP A 218 -18.28 26.59 -24.79
C ASP A 218 -19.72 26.61 -25.33
N GLU A 219 -19.93 26.05 -26.52
CA GLU A 219 -21.25 25.98 -27.17
C GLU A 219 -22.30 25.17 -26.36
N LYS A 220 -21.84 24.31 -25.44
CA LYS A 220 -22.69 23.50 -24.56
C LYS A 220 -23.00 24.20 -23.23
N GLY A 221 -22.50 25.42 -23.03
CA GLY A 221 -22.72 26.22 -21.84
C GLY A 221 -21.75 25.94 -20.69
N LYS A 222 -20.75 25.07 -20.86
CA LYS A 222 -19.74 24.76 -19.84
C LYS A 222 -18.72 25.89 -19.73
N TYR A 223 -18.38 26.27 -18.51
CA TYR A 223 -17.35 27.28 -18.24
C TYR A 223 -15.95 26.66 -18.23
N ILE A 224 -15.00 27.35 -18.85
CA ILE A 224 -13.58 27.01 -18.87
C ILE A 224 -12.80 28.21 -18.36
N ASN A 225 -12.09 28.07 -17.24
CA ASN A 225 -11.24 29.12 -16.68
C ASN A 225 -9.78 28.80 -16.95
N VAL A 226 -9.08 29.72 -17.59
CA VAL A 226 -7.64 29.58 -17.89
C VAL A 226 -6.92 30.86 -17.49
N PHE A 227 -5.66 30.75 -17.09
CA PHE A 227 -4.87 31.92 -16.75
C PHE A 227 -3.44 31.81 -17.27
N LYS A 228 -2.77 32.96 -17.39
CA LYS A 228 -1.33 33.06 -17.62
C LYS A 228 -0.74 34.11 -16.69
N LEU A 229 0.42 33.81 -16.13
CA LEU A 229 1.15 34.67 -15.20
C LEU A 229 2.44 35.14 -15.88
N TYR A 230 2.72 36.43 -15.76
CA TYR A 230 3.91 37.08 -16.30
C TYR A 230 4.64 37.84 -15.20
N LYS A 231 5.96 37.91 -15.30
CA LYS A 231 6.82 38.76 -14.49
C LYS A 231 7.31 39.92 -15.36
N VAL A 232 7.10 41.15 -14.94
CA VAL A 232 7.62 42.36 -15.60
C VAL A 232 8.31 43.22 -14.56
N TYR A 233 9.53 43.68 -14.85
CA TYR A 233 10.33 44.48 -13.93
C TYR A 233 10.26 45.96 -14.34
N LEU A 234 9.94 46.86 -13.41
CA LEU A 234 10.11 48.29 -13.62
C LEU A 234 11.50 48.69 -13.12
N GLY A 235 12.39 49.02 -14.05
CA GLY A 235 13.75 49.47 -13.75
C GLY A 235 13.83 50.94 -13.36
N ASN A 236 14.80 51.31 -12.52
CA ASN A 236 15.09 52.70 -12.20
C ASN A 236 15.90 53.36 -13.30
N LYS A 237 15.54 54.60 -13.65
CA LYS A 237 16.19 55.40 -14.69
C LYS A 237 17.68 55.71 -14.42
N ASP A 238 18.18 55.33 -13.24
CA ASP A 238 19.53 55.60 -12.77
C ASP A 238 20.49 54.39 -12.87
N ASP A 239 20.03 53.20 -13.29
CA ASP A 239 20.85 51.97 -13.36
C ASP A 239 21.44 51.70 -14.76
N ALA A 240 21.71 52.74 -15.55
CA ALA A 240 22.27 52.62 -16.90
C ALA A 240 23.81 52.49 -16.96
N ASP A 241 24.49 52.26 -15.84
CA ASP A 241 25.92 51.95 -15.80
C ASP A 241 26.20 50.76 -14.87
N ASP A 242 26.62 49.67 -15.50
CA ASP A 242 27.03 48.36 -14.98
C ASP A 242 27.91 48.42 -13.70
N PRO A 243 27.69 47.49 -12.77
CA PRO A 243 28.74 46.48 -12.60
C PRO A 243 28.16 45.07 -12.58
N LYS A 244 28.69 44.21 -13.46
CA LYS A 244 28.36 42.80 -13.64
C LYS A 244 28.16 42.10 -12.30
N GLU A 245 26.90 41.83 -11.95
CA GLU A 245 26.62 40.79 -10.98
C GLU A 245 27.06 39.45 -11.60
N GLU A 246 27.94 38.72 -10.91
CA GLU A 246 28.24 37.33 -11.26
C GLU A 246 26.93 36.55 -11.38
N GLU A 247 26.64 35.95 -12.55
CA GLU A 247 25.45 35.12 -12.75
C GLU A 247 25.31 34.09 -11.62
N GLU A 248 24.19 34.15 -10.90
CA GLU A 248 23.90 33.23 -9.79
C GLU A 248 23.63 31.82 -10.35
N VAL A 249 24.54 30.88 -10.08
CA VAL A 249 24.39 29.47 -10.48
C VAL A 249 23.21 28.82 -9.75
N LYS A 250 22.25 28.26 -10.51
CA LYS A 250 21.08 27.58 -9.93
C LYS A 250 21.40 26.11 -9.64
N PRO A 251 20.68 25.45 -8.71
CA PRO A 251 20.81 24.01 -8.47
C PRO A 251 20.74 23.16 -9.74
N ASP A 252 19.83 23.50 -10.66
CA ASP A 252 19.61 22.76 -11.92
C ASP A 252 20.76 22.94 -12.93
N ASP A 253 21.62 23.94 -12.74
CA ASP A 253 22.80 24.18 -13.58
C ASP A 253 23.99 23.31 -13.16
N ILE A 254 23.89 22.62 -12.02
CA ILE A 254 24.92 21.71 -11.52
C ILE A 254 24.71 20.32 -12.10
N ARG A 255 25.80 19.73 -12.61
CA ARG A 255 25.86 18.34 -13.07
C ARG A 255 26.72 17.53 -12.12
N ILE A 256 26.18 16.41 -11.64
CA ILE A 256 26.93 15.41 -10.90
C ILE A 256 27.52 14.37 -11.86
N THR A 257 28.77 14.00 -11.65
CA THR A 257 29.41 12.82 -12.26
C THR A 257 29.80 11.88 -11.13
N THR A 258 29.36 10.63 -11.17
CA THR A 258 29.64 9.65 -10.11
C THR A 258 29.76 8.23 -10.66
N SER A 259 30.41 7.34 -9.92
CA SER A 259 30.56 5.93 -10.27
C SER A 259 29.42 5.04 -9.79
N ILE A 260 28.44 5.59 -9.05
CA ILE A 260 27.25 4.87 -8.61
C ILE A 260 26.07 5.14 -9.55
N SER A 261 25.19 4.16 -9.67
CA SER A 261 23.87 4.30 -10.32
C SER A 261 22.77 4.00 -9.31
N ASP A 262 21.56 4.47 -9.59
CA ASP A 262 20.41 4.11 -8.77
C ASP A 262 20.12 2.60 -8.92
N GLU A 263 19.65 1.98 -7.85
CA GLU A 263 19.39 0.55 -7.72
C GLU A 263 20.59 -0.39 -7.97
N MET A 264 21.82 0.12 -7.84
CA MET A 264 23.03 -0.70 -8.00
C MET A 264 23.14 -1.78 -6.90
N GLU A 265 23.43 -3.02 -7.27
CA GLU A 265 23.75 -4.09 -6.33
C GLU A 265 25.28 -4.29 -6.20
N VAL A 266 25.75 -4.49 -4.98
CA VAL A 266 27.16 -4.78 -4.66
C VAL A 266 27.25 -5.89 -3.61
N SER A 267 28.36 -6.62 -3.60
CA SER A 267 28.55 -7.75 -2.69
C SER A 267 29.61 -7.56 -1.63
N GLU A 268 30.29 -6.42 -1.64
CA GLU A 268 31.27 -6.05 -0.63
C GLU A 268 30.67 -4.99 0.29
N ARG A 269 30.87 -5.15 1.60
CA ARG A 269 30.38 -4.19 2.59
C ARG A 269 31.16 -2.89 2.55
N GLU A 270 32.48 -2.99 2.39
CA GLU A 270 33.36 -1.85 2.19
C GLU A 270 33.16 -1.36 0.75
N PHE A 271 32.71 -0.12 0.62
CA PHE A 271 32.29 0.43 -0.66
C PHE A 271 32.98 1.77 -0.91
N THR A 272 33.59 1.87 -2.10
CA THR A 272 34.27 3.06 -2.57
C THR A 272 33.58 3.56 -3.82
N PHE A 273 33.31 4.86 -3.88
CA PHE A 273 32.79 5.50 -5.08
C PHE A 273 33.36 6.90 -5.29
N THR A 274 33.32 7.37 -6.53
CA THR A 274 33.75 8.72 -6.87
C THR A 274 32.55 9.64 -7.11
N ALA A 275 32.62 10.90 -6.71
CA ALA A 275 31.64 11.92 -7.06
C ALA A 275 32.29 13.30 -7.27
N THR A 276 31.93 13.97 -8.36
CA THR A 276 32.34 15.34 -8.69
C THR A 276 31.15 16.13 -9.20
N ALA A 277 31.11 17.43 -8.94
CA ALA A 277 30.07 18.32 -9.46
C ALA A 277 30.68 19.51 -10.20
N GLU A 278 30.09 19.88 -11.33
CA GLU A 278 30.46 21.05 -12.13
C GLU A 278 29.22 21.83 -12.59
N ASP A 279 29.35 23.13 -12.80
CA ASP A 279 28.32 23.92 -13.48
C ASP A 279 28.54 23.96 -15.00
N THR A 280 27.62 24.60 -15.72
CA THR A 280 27.66 24.78 -17.18
C THR A 280 28.90 25.54 -17.69
N SER A 281 29.61 26.26 -16.82
CA SER A 281 30.86 26.95 -17.14
C SER A 281 32.12 26.09 -16.92
N GLY A 282 31.96 24.88 -16.36
CA GLY A 282 33.05 23.96 -16.00
C GLY A 282 33.70 24.26 -14.65
N LYS A 283 33.09 25.11 -13.81
CA LYS A 283 33.57 25.35 -12.45
C LYS A 283 33.14 24.21 -11.53
N THR A 284 34.08 23.69 -10.76
CA THR A 284 33.86 22.54 -9.86
C THR A 284 33.33 22.97 -8.49
N TYR A 285 32.48 22.13 -7.91
CA TYR A 285 31.91 22.32 -6.58
C TYR A 285 32.23 21.13 -5.66
N PRO A 286 32.49 21.37 -4.37
CA PRO A 286 32.71 20.31 -3.40
C PRO A 286 31.41 19.53 -3.18
N VAL A 287 31.49 18.20 -3.32
CA VAL A 287 30.37 17.29 -3.06
C VAL A 287 30.45 16.84 -1.60
N THR A 288 29.30 16.80 -0.93
CA THR A 288 29.15 16.16 0.38
C THR A 288 28.31 14.90 0.19
N ALA A 289 28.85 13.74 0.56
CA ALA A 289 28.11 12.48 0.51
C ALA A 289 27.54 12.12 1.88
N VAL A 290 26.31 11.64 1.91
CA VAL A 290 25.57 11.22 3.11
C VAL A 290 25.03 9.82 2.88
N LEU A 291 25.48 8.85 3.69
CA LEU A 291 24.99 7.47 3.68
C LEU A 291 23.98 7.28 4.82
N ASN A 292 22.76 6.83 4.50
CA ASN A 292 21.72 6.50 5.50
C ASN A 292 21.50 7.63 6.54
N GLY A 293 21.60 8.89 6.10
CA GLY A 293 21.46 10.08 6.95
C GLY A 293 22.75 10.56 7.64
N SER A 294 23.84 9.80 7.58
CA SER A 294 25.14 10.15 8.17
C SER A 294 26.14 10.62 7.11
N THR A 295 26.78 11.78 7.34
CA THR A 295 27.82 12.30 6.43
C THR A 295 29.02 11.36 6.39
N ILE A 296 29.44 10.98 5.19
CA ILE A 296 30.66 10.19 4.96
C ILE A 296 31.87 11.12 5.20
N LYS A 297 32.66 10.82 6.22
CA LYS A 297 33.84 11.61 6.60
C LYS A 297 35.12 11.12 5.92
N ASP A 298 35.20 9.83 5.65
CA ASP A 298 36.36 9.21 5.01
C ASP A 298 36.30 9.42 3.50
N HIS A 299 37.07 10.38 3.02
CA HIS A 299 37.17 10.71 1.60
C HIS A 299 38.52 11.37 1.30
N SER A 300 39.00 11.16 0.08
CA SER A 300 40.20 11.79 -0.45
C SER A 300 39.89 12.41 -1.81
N GLY A 301 39.79 13.74 -1.85
CA GLY A 301 39.37 14.45 -3.06
C GLY A 301 37.94 14.08 -3.45
N SER A 302 37.76 13.46 -4.61
CA SER A 302 36.47 13.02 -5.15
C SER A 302 36.10 11.57 -4.80
N GLU A 303 36.96 10.84 -4.09
CA GLU A 303 36.76 9.43 -3.73
C GLU A 303 36.24 9.33 -2.29
N TYR A 304 35.11 8.64 -2.10
CA TYR A 304 34.42 8.44 -0.83
C TYR A 304 34.49 6.97 -0.43
N HIS A 305 34.76 6.72 0.85
CA HIS A 305 34.85 5.39 1.42
C HIS A 305 33.78 5.23 2.51
N CYS A 306 32.97 4.19 2.43
CA CYS A 306 31.93 3.92 3.41
C CYS A 306 31.67 2.42 3.61
N TYR A 307 30.87 2.10 4.63
CA TYR A 307 30.45 0.75 4.93
C TYR A 307 28.94 0.68 4.79
N LEU A 308 28.46 -0.16 3.87
CA LEU A 308 27.05 -0.33 3.60
C LEU A 308 26.38 -1.19 4.69
N ASP A 309 25.13 -0.87 5.00
CA ASP A 309 24.23 -1.73 5.75
C ASP A 309 23.65 -2.81 4.83
N LYS A 310 23.21 -3.95 5.37
CA LYS A 310 22.60 -5.03 4.54
C LYS A 310 21.41 -4.48 3.74
N LYS A 311 21.20 -5.00 2.53
CA LYS A 311 20.14 -4.57 1.60
C LYS A 311 20.28 -3.08 1.24
N LYS A 312 19.17 -2.33 1.31
CA LYS A 312 19.04 -0.99 0.74
C LYS A 312 19.81 0.06 1.54
N ASN A 313 20.69 0.79 0.86
CA ASN A 313 21.40 1.96 1.36
C ASN A 313 21.04 3.18 0.54
N THR A 314 20.87 4.33 1.18
CA THR A 314 20.59 5.60 0.50
C THR A 314 21.81 6.50 0.56
N ILE A 315 22.42 6.78 -0.59
CA ILE A 315 23.53 7.72 -0.76
C ILE A 315 22.97 9.03 -1.32
N ARG A 316 23.08 10.11 -0.54
CA ARG A 316 22.75 11.48 -0.94
C ARG A 316 24.02 12.25 -1.26
N LEU A 317 24.14 12.74 -2.49
CA LEU A 317 25.21 13.64 -2.92
C LEU A 317 24.68 15.08 -2.90
N ARG A 318 25.36 15.96 -2.19
CA ARG A 318 24.92 17.35 -1.96
C ARG A 318 25.98 18.35 -2.39
N VAL A 319 25.56 19.40 -3.06
CA VAL A 319 26.37 20.59 -3.37
C VAL A 319 25.74 21.80 -2.72
N SER A 320 26.51 22.51 -1.89
CA SER A 320 26.07 23.80 -1.32
C SER A 320 26.49 24.95 -2.23
N LEU A 321 25.52 25.75 -2.66
CA LEU A 321 25.72 26.93 -3.50
C LEU A 321 25.72 28.21 -2.65
N LYS A 322 26.05 29.35 -3.29
CA LYS A 322 25.89 30.68 -2.66
C LYS A 322 24.42 30.88 -2.24
N ASN A 323 24.19 31.73 -1.24
CA ASN A 323 22.85 32.06 -0.71
C ASN A 323 22.06 30.90 -0.08
N GLY A 324 22.74 29.80 0.29
CA GLY A 324 22.12 28.68 1.02
C GLY A 324 21.32 27.70 0.14
N LYS A 325 21.30 27.90 -1.18
CA LYS A 325 20.72 26.96 -2.16
C LYS A 325 21.54 25.67 -2.20
N LYS A 326 20.90 24.55 -2.54
CA LYS A 326 21.54 23.23 -2.62
C LYS A 326 21.06 22.46 -3.85
N ALA A 327 21.97 21.75 -4.47
CA ALA A 327 21.64 20.68 -5.42
C ALA A 327 21.84 19.32 -4.72
N GLU A 328 20.93 18.38 -4.94
CA GLU A 328 20.95 17.06 -4.32
C GLU A 328 20.62 15.95 -5.34
N TRP A 329 21.33 14.83 -5.24
CA TRP A 329 21.04 13.60 -5.96
C TRP A 329 20.96 12.44 -4.96
N ILE A 330 19.99 11.55 -5.17
CA ILE A 330 19.74 10.39 -4.31
C ILE A 330 19.97 9.13 -5.15
N TYR A 331 20.78 8.21 -4.62
CA TYR A 331 21.05 6.91 -5.20
C TYR A 331 20.79 5.81 -4.17
N HIS A 332 20.18 4.72 -4.59
CA HIS A 332 19.97 3.53 -3.80
C HIS A 332 20.98 2.45 -4.19
N VAL A 333 21.78 1.99 -3.22
CA VAL A 333 22.76 0.92 -3.40
C VAL A 333 22.38 -0.25 -2.51
N TYR A 334 22.29 -1.44 -3.07
CA TYR A 334 21.90 -2.66 -2.39
C TYR A 334 23.13 -3.50 -2.09
N TYR A 335 23.49 -3.62 -0.81
CA TYR A 335 24.54 -4.54 -0.39
C TYR A 335 23.94 -5.93 -0.11
N ILE A 336 24.22 -6.86 -1.00
CA ILE A 336 23.82 -8.27 -0.91
C ILE A 336 25.10 -9.11 -0.88
N PRO A 337 25.50 -9.69 0.27
CA PRO A 337 26.68 -10.54 0.35
C PRO A 337 26.63 -11.66 -0.70
N GLN A 338 27.79 -12.04 -1.23
CA GLN A 338 27.85 -13.18 -2.15
C GLN A 338 27.22 -14.43 -1.52
N THR A 339 26.38 -15.13 -2.29
CA THR A 339 25.82 -16.41 -1.89
C THR A 339 26.83 -17.51 -2.24
N THR A 340 27.38 -18.17 -1.23
CA THR A 340 28.27 -19.35 -1.37
C THR A 340 27.56 -20.59 -0.84
N PRO A 341 27.99 -21.81 -1.16
CA PRO A 341 27.40 -23.03 -0.59
C PRO A 341 27.34 -23.04 0.95
N GLU A 342 28.29 -22.40 1.62
CA GLU A 342 28.36 -22.31 3.09
C GLU A 342 27.46 -21.23 3.68
N THR A 343 27.03 -20.26 2.86
CA THR A 343 26.24 -19.09 3.30
C THR A 343 24.85 -19.03 2.68
N ALA A 344 24.56 -19.95 1.76
CA ALA A 344 23.28 -20.09 1.10
C ALA A 344 22.21 -20.57 2.09
N PRO A 345 20.98 -20.03 2.02
CA PRO A 345 19.84 -20.59 2.73
C PRO A 345 19.67 -22.09 2.46
N ILE A 346 19.32 -22.84 3.49
CA ILE A 346 19.07 -24.28 3.40
C ILE A 346 17.56 -24.49 3.32
N ILE A 347 17.10 -25.18 2.28
CA ILE A 347 15.70 -25.58 2.11
C ILE A 347 15.59 -27.10 2.26
N ILE A 348 14.70 -27.54 3.14
CA ILE A 348 14.30 -28.93 3.37
C ILE A 348 12.79 -29.01 3.12
N THR A 349 12.34 -30.03 2.39
CA THR A 349 10.93 -30.22 2.05
C THR A 349 10.54 -31.69 2.01
N ASN A 350 9.24 -31.97 2.04
CA ASN A 350 8.66 -33.29 1.81
C ASN A 350 8.47 -33.65 0.32
N LEU A 351 9.02 -32.86 -0.61
CA LEU A 351 9.08 -33.21 -2.03
C LEU A 351 10.33 -34.03 -2.36
N ALA A 352 10.16 -34.96 -3.30
CA ALA A 352 11.26 -35.63 -3.99
C ALA A 352 11.19 -35.29 -5.49
N ASP A 353 12.31 -34.92 -6.09
CA ASP A 353 12.35 -34.61 -7.52
C ASP A 353 12.03 -35.86 -8.36
N GLY A 354 11.14 -35.70 -9.34
CA GLY A 354 10.64 -36.80 -10.17
C GLY A 354 9.62 -37.71 -9.48
N MET A 355 9.03 -37.29 -8.36
CA MET A 355 7.98 -38.08 -7.71
C MET A 355 6.70 -38.17 -8.56
N VAL A 356 5.98 -39.27 -8.42
CA VAL A 356 4.66 -39.46 -9.03
C VAL A 356 3.61 -39.31 -7.95
N SER A 357 2.66 -38.40 -8.18
CA SER A 357 1.46 -38.27 -7.36
C SER A 357 0.28 -38.95 -8.04
N ASN A 358 -0.58 -39.60 -7.25
CA ASN A 358 -1.85 -40.16 -7.72
C ASN A 358 -3.05 -39.33 -7.24
N THR A 359 -2.79 -38.19 -6.58
CA THR A 359 -3.77 -37.23 -6.09
C THR A 359 -3.46 -35.86 -6.69
N SER A 360 -4.48 -35.10 -7.03
CA SER A 360 -4.34 -33.72 -7.53
C SER A 360 -3.92 -32.77 -6.41
N GLY A 361 -4.42 -33.00 -5.19
CA GLY A 361 -4.03 -32.24 -4.00
C GLY A 361 -2.78 -32.78 -3.32
N TYR A 362 -1.80 -31.92 -3.03
CA TYR A 362 -0.60 -32.28 -2.26
C TYR A 362 -0.22 -31.18 -1.26
N THR A 363 -0.02 -31.55 0.01
CA THR A 363 0.46 -30.63 1.04
C THR A 363 1.98 -30.56 1.02
N LEU A 364 2.50 -29.41 0.59
CA LEU A 364 3.93 -29.10 0.58
C LEU A 364 4.33 -28.48 1.90
N ASP A 365 5.28 -29.09 2.60
CA ASP A 365 5.92 -28.52 3.78
C ASP A 365 7.35 -28.08 3.49
N ILE A 366 7.70 -26.88 3.92
CA ILE A 366 9.04 -26.29 3.74
C ILE A 366 9.63 -25.90 5.09
N SER A 367 10.83 -26.40 5.38
CA SER A 367 11.70 -25.91 6.43
C SER A 367 12.88 -25.19 5.80
N ALA A 368 12.98 -23.88 6.02
CA ALA A 368 14.04 -23.06 5.45
C ALA A 368 14.77 -22.31 6.56
N ASN A 369 16.10 -22.35 6.55
CA ASN A 369 16.94 -21.62 7.50
C ASN A 369 18.06 -20.89 6.78
N ASP A 370 18.52 -19.77 7.33
CA ASP A 370 19.77 -19.17 6.91
C ASP A 370 20.98 -19.99 7.39
N TYR A 371 22.17 -19.58 6.97
CA TYR A 371 23.43 -20.23 7.33
C TYR A 371 23.79 -20.15 8.83
N GLU A 372 23.17 -19.24 9.59
CA GLU A 372 23.31 -19.13 11.04
C GLU A 372 22.32 -20.02 11.80
N GLY A 373 21.42 -20.68 11.07
CA GLY A 373 20.37 -21.53 11.62
C GLY A 373 19.09 -20.76 11.99
N ASN A 374 18.98 -19.48 11.64
CA ASN A 374 17.76 -18.72 11.87
C ASN A 374 16.69 -19.11 10.86
N ARG A 375 15.46 -19.20 11.33
CA ARG A 375 14.32 -19.62 10.53
C ARG A 375 13.94 -18.58 9.46
N ILE A 376 13.78 -19.03 8.22
CA ILE A 376 13.21 -18.24 7.12
C ILE A 376 11.73 -18.59 7.02
N TYR A 377 10.88 -17.58 7.25
CA TYR A 377 9.43 -17.67 7.24
C TYR A 377 8.83 -17.25 5.90
N TYR A 378 7.52 -17.47 5.73
CA TYR A 378 6.75 -17.22 4.51
C TYR A 378 6.97 -15.85 3.85
N ASN A 379 7.28 -14.80 4.61
CA ASN A 379 7.56 -13.46 4.05
C ASN A 379 8.81 -13.40 3.16
N ASN A 380 9.75 -14.34 3.34
CA ASN A 380 10.94 -14.46 2.52
C ASN A 380 11.00 -15.82 1.79
N LEU A 381 9.85 -16.49 1.65
CA LEU A 381 9.68 -17.66 0.80
C LEU A 381 8.87 -17.28 -0.44
N THR A 382 9.34 -17.69 -1.61
CA THR A 382 8.59 -17.64 -2.85
C THR A 382 8.39 -19.07 -3.35
N VAL A 383 7.15 -19.53 -3.36
CA VAL A 383 6.77 -20.85 -3.86
C VAL A 383 5.90 -20.68 -5.09
N LYS A 384 6.20 -21.43 -6.15
CA LYS A 384 5.39 -21.41 -7.37
C LYS A 384 5.09 -22.84 -7.83
N LEU A 385 3.88 -23.03 -8.34
CA LEU A 385 3.44 -24.22 -9.05
C LEU A 385 3.15 -23.84 -10.50
N ASN A 386 3.81 -24.49 -11.45
CA ASN A 386 3.69 -24.23 -12.89
C ASN A 386 3.87 -22.74 -13.26
N GLY A 387 4.75 -22.04 -12.53
CA GLY A 387 5.04 -20.61 -12.69
C GLY A 387 4.11 -19.67 -11.92
N THR A 388 3.00 -20.16 -11.37
CA THR A 388 2.05 -19.39 -10.56
C THR A 388 2.48 -19.35 -9.10
N SER A 389 2.63 -18.15 -8.54
CA SER A 389 2.95 -17.99 -7.11
C SER A 389 1.84 -18.50 -6.20
N LEU A 390 2.21 -19.26 -5.19
CA LEU A 390 1.31 -19.79 -4.17
C LEU A 390 1.39 -18.97 -2.89
N TYR A 391 0.25 -18.84 -2.22
CA TYR A 391 0.18 -18.35 -0.85
C TYR A 391 0.41 -19.50 0.12
N TYR A 392 1.10 -19.21 1.23
CA TYR A 392 1.21 -20.19 2.30
C TYR A 392 -0.17 -20.44 2.91
N SER A 393 -0.43 -21.69 3.28
CA SER A 393 -1.66 -22.10 3.95
C SER A 393 -1.50 -21.93 5.46
N TRP A 394 -0.35 -22.38 6.00
CA TRP A 394 -0.08 -22.37 7.45
C TRP A 394 1.42 -22.21 7.73
N ALA A 395 1.77 -21.75 8.93
CA ALA A 395 3.16 -21.66 9.38
C ALA A 395 3.30 -22.10 10.85
N THR A 396 4.38 -22.82 11.14
CA THR A 396 4.82 -23.20 12.48
C THR A 396 6.26 -22.73 12.69
N GLU A 397 6.82 -22.94 13.88
CA GLU A 397 8.25 -22.72 14.15
C GLU A 397 9.15 -23.65 13.31
N GLU A 398 8.61 -24.80 12.84
CA GLU A 398 9.37 -25.84 12.13
C GLU A 398 9.14 -25.90 10.62
N PHE A 399 8.02 -25.37 10.12
CA PHE A 399 7.71 -25.45 8.69
C PHE A 399 6.68 -24.40 8.26
N THR A 400 6.71 -24.07 6.97
CA THR A 400 5.67 -23.31 6.29
C THR A 400 5.05 -24.22 5.24
N SER A 401 3.73 -24.31 5.25
CA SER A 401 2.98 -25.24 4.41
C SER A 401 2.26 -24.52 3.28
N TYR A 402 2.15 -25.18 2.14
CA TYR A 402 1.48 -24.72 0.94
C TYR A 402 0.60 -25.84 0.40
N TRP A 403 -0.54 -25.46 -0.17
CA TRP A 403 -1.39 -26.37 -0.92
C TRP A 403 -0.99 -26.38 -2.39
N LEU A 404 -0.66 -27.55 -2.93
CA LEU A 404 -0.41 -27.76 -4.35
C LEU A 404 -1.67 -28.37 -5.00
N GLU A 405 -2.15 -27.73 -6.05
CA GLU A 405 -3.22 -28.26 -6.90
C GLU A 405 -2.61 -28.65 -8.25
N LEU A 406 -2.21 -29.91 -8.36
CA LEU A 406 -1.47 -30.47 -9.49
C LEU A 406 -2.37 -30.63 -10.70
N GLU A 407 -1.86 -30.22 -11.87
CA GLU A 407 -2.47 -30.49 -13.16
C GLU A 407 -2.12 -31.90 -13.63
N THR A 408 -3.02 -32.54 -14.38
CA THR A 408 -2.71 -33.88 -14.94
C THR A 408 -1.46 -33.83 -15.83
N GLY A 409 -0.52 -34.75 -15.58
CA GLY A 409 0.77 -34.78 -16.25
C GLY A 409 1.88 -34.13 -15.42
N ASP A 410 2.84 -33.50 -16.09
CA ASP A 410 4.03 -32.96 -15.45
C ASP A 410 3.77 -31.58 -14.83
N ASN A 411 4.18 -31.42 -13.58
CA ASN A 411 4.11 -30.19 -12.81
C ASN A 411 5.51 -29.79 -12.36
N THR A 412 5.75 -28.49 -12.26
CA THR A 412 7.01 -27.92 -11.75
C THR A 412 6.74 -27.08 -10.52
N VAL A 413 7.41 -27.40 -9.41
CA VAL A 413 7.37 -26.64 -8.17
C VAL A 413 8.71 -25.96 -7.96
N SER A 414 8.74 -24.62 -7.90
CA SER A 414 9.94 -23.86 -7.55
C SER A 414 9.81 -23.27 -6.14
N ILE A 415 10.82 -23.47 -5.31
CA ILE A 415 10.89 -22.97 -3.94
C ILE A 415 12.14 -22.10 -3.82
N ARG A 416 11.97 -20.81 -3.58
CA ARG A 416 13.05 -19.87 -3.28
C ARG A 416 12.95 -19.40 -1.83
N ALA A 417 14.05 -19.52 -1.10
CA ALA A 417 14.21 -18.95 0.23
C ALA A 417 15.27 -17.86 0.20
N GLU A 418 14.96 -16.69 0.75
CA GLU A 418 15.86 -15.55 0.84
C GLU A 418 16.10 -15.20 2.31
N ASP A 419 17.35 -14.91 2.68
CA ASP A 419 17.67 -14.47 4.04
C ASP A 419 17.55 -12.96 4.22
N GLU A 420 17.79 -12.48 5.44
CA GLU A 420 17.70 -11.06 5.76
C GLU A 420 18.72 -10.21 4.97
N ALA A 421 19.85 -10.80 4.55
CA ALA A 421 20.88 -10.12 3.78
C ALA A 421 20.61 -10.09 2.27
N GLY A 422 19.61 -10.85 1.80
CA GLY A 422 19.25 -10.98 0.38
C GLY A 422 19.93 -12.16 -0.33
N ARG A 423 20.69 -13.00 0.39
CA ARG A 423 21.19 -14.26 -0.19
C ARG A 423 20.03 -15.21 -0.36
N TYR A 424 20.02 -15.98 -1.45
CA TYR A 424 18.91 -16.87 -1.73
C TYR A 424 19.37 -18.24 -2.23
N THR A 425 18.53 -19.23 -1.98
CA THR A 425 18.58 -20.55 -2.60
C THR A 425 17.28 -20.80 -3.31
N GLU A 426 17.34 -21.37 -4.51
CA GLU A 426 16.18 -21.83 -5.25
C GLU A 426 16.33 -23.32 -5.55
N GLN A 427 15.28 -24.09 -5.25
CA GLN A 427 15.18 -25.50 -5.57
C GLN A 427 13.96 -25.72 -6.48
N VAL A 428 14.11 -26.59 -7.46
CA VAL A 428 13.04 -26.92 -8.41
C VAL A 428 12.79 -28.42 -8.35
N TYR A 429 11.51 -28.79 -8.25
CA TYR A 429 11.03 -30.16 -8.15
C TYR A 429 10.04 -30.44 -9.29
N HIS A 430 10.15 -31.61 -9.89
CA HIS A 430 9.23 -32.09 -10.91
C HIS A 430 8.32 -33.17 -10.33
N ILE A 431 7.02 -33.01 -10.50
CA ILE A 431 5.99 -33.92 -9.98
C ILE A 431 5.12 -34.35 -11.16
N THR A 432 5.00 -35.64 -11.41
CA THR A 432 4.03 -36.14 -12.40
C THR A 432 2.75 -36.57 -11.68
N TYR A 433 1.65 -35.86 -11.90
CA TYR A 433 0.34 -36.29 -11.43
C TYR A 433 -0.32 -37.21 -12.47
N THR A 434 -0.56 -38.47 -12.09
CA THR A 434 -1.33 -39.42 -12.89
C THR A 434 -2.65 -39.72 -12.18
N PRO A 435 -3.80 -39.25 -12.71
CA PRO A 435 -5.11 -39.54 -12.13
C PRO A 435 -5.31 -41.05 -12.00
N ALA A 436 -5.68 -41.50 -10.80
CA ALA A 436 -6.07 -42.88 -10.56
C ALA A 436 -7.58 -43.05 -10.76
N ASP A 437 -8.01 -44.29 -11.01
CA ASP A 437 -9.43 -44.63 -10.89
C ASP A 437 -9.86 -44.46 -9.43
N ALA A 438 -10.91 -43.67 -9.20
CA ALA A 438 -11.41 -43.34 -7.86
C ALA A 438 -11.76 -44.57 -7.00
N ASN A 439 -11.98 -45.73 -7.61
CA ASN A 439 -12.32 -46.97 -6.91
C ASN A 439 -11.13 -47.92 -6.71
N VAL A 440 -9.93 -47.52 -7.13
CA VAL A 440 -8.72 -48.33 -7.01
C VAL A 440 -7.82 -47.72 -5.95
N PRO A 441 -7.41 -48.50 -4.92
CA PRO A 441 -6.44 -48.02 -3.94
C PRO A 441 -5.14 -47.56 -4.61
N ILE A 442 -4.68 -46.37 -4.26
CA ILE A 442 -3.41 -45.78 -4.74
C ILE A 442 -2.24 -46.09 -3.80
N GLY A 443 -2.51 -46.77 -2.69
CA GLY A 443 -1.54 -47.13 -1.68
C GLY A 443 -2.20 -47.53 -0.36
N SER A 444 -1.41 -47.58 0.70
CA SER A 444 -1.89 -47.73 2.07
C SER A 444 -1.14 -46.81 3.03
N ILE A 445 -1.79 -46.49 4.14
CA ILE A 445 -1.19 -45.78 5.28
C ILE A 445 -1.29 -46.63 6.54
N GLN A 446 -0.44 -46.35 7.53
CA GLN A 446 -0.54 -46.91 8.88
C GLN A 446 -1.15 -45.88 9.81
N VAL A 447 -2.23 -46.22 10.52
CA VAL A 447 -2.87 -45.28 11.45
C VAL A 447 -2.98 -45.86 12.86
N SER A 448 -2.52 -45.12 13.88
CA SER A 448 -2.67 -45.47 15.30
C SER A 448 -3.36 -44.37 16.10
N VAL A 449 -4.01 -44.76 17.21
CA VAL A 449 -4.55 -43.84 18.21
C VAL A 449 -3.99 -44.19 19.59
N GLU A 450 -3.43 -43.22 20.28
CA GLU A 450 -2.61 -43.42 21.47
C GLU A 450 -2.94 -42.40 22.57
N ALA A 451 -3.03 -42.87 23.80
CA ALA A 451 -3.31 -42.11 25.01
C ALA A 451 -2.33 -42.50 26.14
N GLY A 452 -1.05 -42.62 25.78
CA GLY A 452 0.05 -42.93 26.71
C GLY A 452 0.24 -41.90 27.82
N THR A 453 -0.04 -40.63 27.52
CA THR A 453 0.00 -39.49 28.46
C THR A 453 -0.96 -39.61 29.63
N VAL A 454 -2.01 -40.41 29.50
CA VAL A 454 -2.95 -40.76 30.57
C VAL A 454 -2.89 -42.24 30.94
N GLY A 455 -1.77 -42.92 30.64
CA GLY A 455 -1.50 -44.29 31.06
C GLY A 455 -2.31 -45.38 30.35
N LEU A 456 -3.12 -45.04 29.34
CA LEU A 456 -3.94 -46.00 28.59
C LEU A 456 -3.16 -46.68 27.46
N GLY A 457 -1.99 -46.15 27.09
CA GLY A 457 -1.17 -46.70 26.02
C GLY A 457 -1.82 -46.56 24.65
N THR A 458 -1.78 -47.61 23.84
CA THR A 458 -2.35 -47.61 22.48
C THR A 458 -3.83 -48.03 22.51
N LEU A 459 -4.72 -47.12 22.09
CA LEU A 459 -6.17 -47.37 22.00
C LEU A 459 -6.53 -48.15 20.73
N ILE A 460 -5.90 -47.78 19.62
CA ILE A 460 -5.99 -48.48 18.33
C ILE A 460 -4.57 -48.72 17.85
N ALA A 461 -4.18 -50.00 17.80
CA ALA A 461 -2.88 -50.42 17.26
C ALA A 461 -2.75 -49.99 15.79
N PRO A 462 -1.53 -49.79 15.26
CA PRO A 462 -1.33 -49.44 13.86
C PRO A 462 -2.12 -50.35 12.92
N GLN A 463 -3.08 -49.78 12.19
CA GLN A 463 -3.88 -50.46 11.18
C GLN A 463 -3.47 -49.96 9.81
N GLU A 464 -3.29 -50.92 8.89
CA GLU A 464 -3.07 -50.61 7.47
C GLU A 464 -4.41 -50.28 6.81
N ILE A 465 -4.53 -49.06 6.27
CA ILE A 465 -5.74 -48.57 5.61
C ILE A 465 -5.42 -48.29 4.14
N PRO A 466 -6.14 -48.90 3.17
CA PRO A 466 -5.99 -48.55 1.76
C PRO A 466 -6.50 -47.12 1.52
N ILE A 467 -5.73 -46.34 0.76
CA ILE A 467 -6.06 -44.95 0.41
C ILE A 467 -6.41 -44.81 -1.06
N TYR A 468 -7.19 -43.78 -1.39
CA TYR A 468 -7.77 -43.50 -2.70
C TYR A 468 -7.45 -42.05 -3.07
N ALA A 469 -7.38 -41.77 -4.37
CA ALA A 469 -7.05 -40.44 -4.87
C ALA A 469 -8.03 -39.37 -4.37
N ASP A 470 -7.50 -38.19 -4.02
CA ASP A 470 -8.27 -37.00 -3.65
C ASP A 470 -9.25 -37.21 -2.47
N VAL A 471 -8.98 -38.19 -1.59
CA VAL A 471 -9.76 -38.41 -0.37
C VAL A 471 -8.97 -37.89 0.83
N PRO A 472 -9.52 -36.93 1.60
CA PRO A 472 -8.82 -36.38 2.75
C PRO A 472 -8.80 -37.36 3.94
N PHE A 473 -7.81 -37.17 4.82
CA PHE A 473 -7.56 -38.07 5.95
C PHE A 473 -8.72 -38.22 6.92
N SER A 474 -9.54 -37.17 7.05
CA SER A 474 -10.78 -37.18 7.83
C SER A 474 -11.68 -38.39 7.53
N TYR A 475 -11.86 -38.79 6.27
CA TYR A 475 -12.68 -39.96 5.91
C TYR A 475 -12.10 -41.28 6.42
N TYR A 476 -10.78 -41.43 6.38
CA TYR A 476 -10.10 -42.60 6.91
C TYR A 476 -10.15 -42.64 8.43
N PHE A 477 -10.03 -41.49 9.09
CA PHE A 477 -10.20 -41.37 10.54
C PHE A 477 -11.60 -41.78 11.00
N VAL A 478 -12.66 -41.27 10.36
CA VAL A 478 -14.05 -41.64 10.67
C VAL A 478 -14.25 -43.15 10.54
N SER A 479 -13.82 -43.71 9.42
CA SER A 479 -13.91 -45.16 9.17
C SER A 479 -13.12 -45.97 10.22
N LEU A 480 -11.95 -45.49 10.64
CA LEU A 480 -11.15 -46.12 11.69
C LEU A 480 -11.88 -46.11 13.04
N MET A 481 -12.52 -45.00 13.41
CA MET A 481 -13.26 -44.89 14.67
C MET A 481 -14.45 -45.87 14.69
N ASP A 482 -15.26 -45.84 13.64
CA ASP A 482 -16.44 -46.70 13.49
C ASP A 482 -16.06 -48.19 13.56
N ASN A 483 -15.04 -48.60 12.81
CA ASN A 483 -14.58 -49.98 12.75
C ASN A 483 -14.01 -50.50 14.09
N ASN A 484 -13.55 -49.60 14.96
CA ASN A 484 -13.01 -49.94 16.28
C ASN A 484 -14.01 -49.65 17.43
N GLY A 485 -15.24 -49.24 17.09
CA GLY A 485 -16.32 -48.97 18.04
C GLY A 485 -16.03 -47.79 18.96
N PHE A 486 -15.34 -46.78 18.46
CA PHE A 486 -15.15 -45.49 19.11
C PHE A 486 -16.09 -44.46 18.47
N THR A 487 -16.57 -43.52 19.28
CA THR A 487 -17.19 -42.28 18.83
C THR A 487 -16.18 -41.15 18.85
N TYR A 488 -16.49 -40.04 18.19
CA TYR A 488 -15.67 -38.84 18.23
C TYR A 488 -16.56 -37.59 18.21
N VAL A 489 -15.99 -36.48 18.63
CA VAL A 489 -16.56 -35.14 18.49
C VAL A 489 -15.55 -34.28 17.74
N ASN A 490 -16.00 -33.55 16.73
CA ASN A 490 -15.15 -32.65 15.95
C ASN A 490 -15.76 -31.25 15.81
N GLY A 491 -14.90 -30.27 15.58
CA GLY A 491 -15.27 -29.02 14.91
C GLY A 491 -15.22 -29.20 13.38
N GLY A 492 -15.91 -28.33 12.64
CA GLY A 492 -16.01 -28.43 11.18
C GLY A 492 -16.82 -29.64 10.70
N SER A 493 -16.56 -30.06 9.46
CA SER A 493 -17.12 -31.25 8.83
C SER A 493 -16.02 -32.22 8.40
N VAL A 494 -16.39 -33.40 7.92
CA VAL A 494 -15.44 -34.36 7.33
C VAL A 494 -14.75 -33.75 6.10
N ASP A 495 -15.45 -32.90 5.35
CA ASP A 495 -14.90 -32.27 4.14
C ASP A 495 -14.09 -31.00 4.41
N GLN A 496 -14.30 -30.33 5.56
CA GLN A 496 -13.72 -29.02 5.79
C GLN A 496 -13.55 -28.71 7.29
N GLY A 497 -12.33 -28.35 7.68
CA GLY A 497 -12.02 -27.87 9.03
C GLY A 497 -12.26 -28.91 10.13
N PHE A 498 -12.18 -30.21 9.81
CA PHE A 498 -12.21 -31.32 10.77
C PHE A 498 -11.16 -31.16 11.88
N TYR A 499 -11.56 -30.60 13.03
CA TYR A 499 -10.74 -30.47 14.22
C TYR A 499 -11.21 -31.48 15.27
N LEU A 500 -10.38 -32.45 15.64
CA LEU A 500 -10.75 -33.50 16.59
C LEU A 500 -10.77 -32.96 18.02
N ARG A 501 -11.96 -32.93 18.63
CA ARG A 501 -12.20 -32.39 19.98
C ARG A 501 -12.23 -33.47 21.04
N SER A 502 -12.75 -34.66 20.72
CA SER A 502 -12.86 -35.76 21.68
C SER A 502 -12.97 -37.12 20.98
N ILE A 503 -12.49 -38.17 21.65
CA ILE A 503 -12.74 -39.57 21.32
C ILE A 503 -13.47 -40.21 22.50
N GLY A 504 -14.52 -40.99 22.22
CA GLY A 504 -15.40 -41.59 23.21
C GLY A 504 -15.62 -43.09 23.02
N LYS A 505 -15.79 -43.81 24.13
CA LYS A 505 -16.24 -45.21 24.19
C LYS A 505 -16.61 -45.55 25.65
N PRO A 506 -17.79 -46.10 25.95
CA PRO A 506 -18.19 -46.34 27.34
C PRO A 506 -17.12 -47.08 28.16
N GLY A 507 -16.69 -46.47 29.25
CA GLY A 507 -15.72 -46.99 30.21
C GLY A 507 -14.25 -47.08 29.77
N PHE A 508 -13.88 -46.65 28.55
CA PHE A 508 -12.51 -46.87 28.06
C PHE A 508 -11.46 -46.05 28.81
N ALA A 509 -11.84 -44.89 29.34
CA ALA A 509 -10.98 -43.99 30.09
C ALA A 509 -11.11 -44.18 31.61
N ALA A 510 -11.91 -45.16 32.08
CA ALA A 510 -12.12 -45.38 33.51
C ALA A 510 -10.84 -45.72 34.30
N SER A 511 -9.82 -46.28 33.64
CA SER A 511 -8.51 -46.59 34.21
C SER A 511 -7.43 -45.57 33.87
N ALA A 512 -7.80 -44.43 33.27
CA ALA A 512 -6.84 -43.41 32.89
C ALA A 512 -6.15 -42.83 34.13
N ALA A 513 -4.82 -42.79 34.09
CA ALA A 513 -3.99 -42.28 35.16
C ALA A 513 -2.75 -41.62 34.55
N VAL A 514 -2.59 -40.32 34.80
CA VAL A 514 -1.43 -39.56 34.33
C VAL A 514 -0.17 -40.10 35.01
N PRO A 515 0.90 -40.47 34.25
CA PRO A 515 2.18 -40.86 34.83
C PRO A 515 2.74 -39.79 35.76
N GLU A 516 3.28 -40.20 36.92
CA GLU A 516 3.75 -39.27 37.96
C GLU A 516 4.86 -38.33 37.47
N ASP A 517 5.76 -38.84 36.61
CA ASP A 517 6.82 -38.04 36.02
C ASP A 517 6.29 -36.99 35.04
N LEU A 518 5.22 -37.29 34.29
CA LEU A 518 4.53 -36.31 33.44
C LEU A 518 3.79 -35.28 34.28
N ARG A 519 3.05 -35.70 35.32
CA ARG A 519 2.36 -34.80 36.24
C ARG A 519 3.32 -33.77 36.83
N ALA A 520 4.49 -34.20 37.29
CA ALA A 520 5.51 -33.30 37.82
C ALA A 520 6.00 -32.27 36.78
N GLN A 521 6.13 -32.65 35.51
CA GLN A 521 6.51 -31.71 34.45
C GLN A 521 5.41 -30.68 34.18
N ILE A 522 4.14 -31.12 34.12
CA ILE A 522 2.98 -30.23 33.94
C ILE A 522 2.90 -29.22 35.08
N ASP A 523 3.15 -29.65 36.32
CA ASP A 523 3.15 -28.77 37.50
C ASP A 523 4.29 -27.74 37.44
N ILE A 524 5.49 -28.15 36.98
CA ILE A 524 6.63 -27.24 36.75
C ILE A 524 6.29 -26.23 35.64
N ASP A 525 5.62 -26.68 34.58
CA ASP A 525 5.17 -25.87 33.46
C ASP A 525 4.01 -24.92 33.81
N GLY A 526 3.43 -25.08 35.02
CA GLY A 526 2.38 -24.21 35.54
C GLY A 526 1.04 -24.34 34.79
N LEU A 527 0.83 -25.44 34.06
CA LEU A 527 -0.42 -25.67 33.35
C LEU A 527 -1.55 -25.98 34.34
N MET A 528 -2.69 -25.31 34.16
CA MET A 528 -3.86 -25.51 35.02
C MET A 528 -4.49 -26.89 34.80
N TRP A 529 -4.73 -27.63 35.89
CA TRP A 529 -5.53 -28.84 35.92
C TRP A 529 -7.03 -28.49 35.97
N MET A 530 -7.82 -29.06 35.07
CA MET A 530 -9.24 -28.73 34.87
C MET A 530 -10.18 -29.60 35.70
N GLY A 531 -9.80 -30.87 35.95
CA GLY A 531 -10.61 -31.81 36.75
C GLY A 531 -11.94 -32.19 36.10
N ASN A 532 -12.00 -32.20 34.76
CA ASN A 532 -13.19 -32.48 33.96
C ASN A 532 -13.11 -33.89 33.34
N GLU A 533 -12.37 -34.81 33.96
CA GLU A 533 -12.12 -36.13 33.39
C GLU A 533 -13.41 -36.95 33.27
N SER A 534 -13.51 -37.73 32.20
CA SER A 534 -14.63 -38.64 31.93
C SER A 534 -14.13 -40.09 31.88
N SER A 535 -14.93 -41.03 32.40
CA SER A 535 -14.62 -42.47 32.23
C SER A 535 -14.88 -42.97 30.81
N ASP A 536 -15.63 -42.20 30.03
CA ASP A 536 -16.19 -42.63 28.74
C ASP A 536 -15.59 -41.87 27.56
N SER A 537 -14.77 -40.83 27.81
CA SER A 537 -14.20 -39.96 26.78
C SER A 537 -12.85 -39.38 27.17
N LEU A 538 -12.05 -39.04 26.17
CA LEU A 538 -10.90 -38.14 26.28
C LEU A 538 -11.11 -36.97 25.32
N GLY A 539 -11.33 -35.79 25.86
CA GLY A 539 -11.61 -34.53 25.16
C GLY A 539 -10.55 -33.46 25.39
N GLU A 540 -10.66 -32.40 24.60
CA GLU A 540 -9.94 -31.15 24.86
C GLU A 540 -10.31 -30.58 26.24
N HIS A 541 -9.31 -30.10 26.96
CA HIS A 541 -9.48 -29.49 28.29
C HIS A 541 -10.05 -30.41 29.39
N ASP A 542 -10.10 -31.72 29.20
CA ASP A 542 -10.58 -32.67 30.22
C ASP A 542 -9.64 -32.71 31.44
N TYR A 543 -8.32 -32.77 31.20
CA TYR A 543 -7.31 -32.92 32.27
C TYR A 543 -6.63 -31.60 32.61
N THR A 544 -6.10 -30.91 31.60
CA THR A 544 -5.39 -29.63 31.75
C THR A 544 -5.89 -28.62 30.71
N GLN A 545 -5.59 -27.33 30.92
CA GLN A 545 -5.88 -26.31 29.92
C GLN A 545 -5.20 -26.56 28.56
N GLY A 546 -4.15 -27.39 28.50
CA GLY A 546 -3.47 -27.78 27.26
C GLY A 546 -3.73 -29.21 26.81
N SER A 547 -4.75 -29.87 27.37
CA SER A 547 -5.10 -31.25 27.00
C SER A 547 -5.97 -31.31 25.74
N GLY A 548 -5.76 -32.32 24.91
CA GLY A 548 -6.46 -32.47 23.63
C GLY A 548 -5.82 -33.51 22.70
N TRP A 549 -6.30 -33.60 21.46
CA TRP A 549 -5.80 -34.54 20.46
C TRP A 549 -4.95 -33.84 19.40
N MET A 550 -3.78 -34.41 19.12
CA MET A 550 -2.92 -33.97 18.02
C MET A 550 -2.62 -35.15 17.10
N TYR A 551 -2.41 -34.88 15.81
CA TYR A 551 -1.96 -35.91 14.88
C TYR A 551 -0.65 -35.52 14.22
N SER A 552 0.13 -36.54 13.87
CA SER A 552 1.38 -36.40 13.15
C SER A 552 1.39 -37.30 11.93
N VAL A 553 2.08 -36.85 10.89
CA VAL A 553 2.35 -37.61 9.67
C VAL A 553 3.85 -37.81 9.59
N ASN A 554 4.30 -39.06 9.51
CA ASN A 554 5.72 -39.43 9.46
C ASN A 554 6.55 -38.81 10.60
N GLY A 555 5.96 -38.72 11.80
CA GLY A 555 6.58 -38.18 13.01
C GLY A 555 6.51 -36.65 13.13
N LYS A 556 5.94 -35.96 12.15
CA LYS A 556 5.80 -34.50 12.14
C LYS A 556 4.37 -34.09 12.46
N TYR A 557 4.19 -33.30 13.52
CA TYR A 557 2.86 -32.87 13.95
C TYR A 557 2.27 -31.82 13.01
N CYS A 558 1.03 -32.05 12.59
CA CYS A 558 0.32 -31.18 11.66
C CYS A 558 -0.36 -30.03 12.42
N ASN A 559 -0.35 -28.83 11.82
CA ASN A 559 -1.03 -27.64 12.33
C ASN A 559 -2.28 -27.27 11.51
N TYR A 560 -2.75 -28.19 10.68
CA TYR A 560 -3.92 -28.05 9.81
C TYR A 560 -4.90 -29.19 10.07
N SER A 561 -6.13 -29.00 9.60
CA SER A 561 -7.21 -29.95 9.85
C SER A 561 -6.94 -31.32 9.20
N MET A 562 -7.50 -32.39 9.76
CA MET A 562 -7.52 -33.71 9.12
C MET A 562 -8.24 -33.70 7.75
N SER A 563 -9.09 -32.72 7.46
CA SER A 563 -9.70 -32.55 6.13
C SER A 563 -8.74 -31.94 5.10
N ASP A 564 -7.68 -31.26 5.56
CA ASP A 564 -6.72 -30.57 4.68
C ASP A 564 -5.50 -31.46 4.36
N TYR A 565 -5.42 -32.64 4.98
CA TYR A 565 -4.38 -33.62 4.76
C TYR A 565 -4.82 -34.69 3.76
N HIS A 566 -4.05 -34.86 2.67
CA HIS A 566 -4.26 -35.91 1.69
C HIS A 566 -3.15 -36.97 1.79
N PRO A 567 -3.44 -38.17 2.29
CA PRO A 567 -2.41 -39.17 2.56
C PRO A 567 -1.70 -39.68 1.32
N GLN A 568 -0.41 -39.95 1.45
CA GLN A 568 0.44 -40.56 0.44
C GLN A 568 0.71 -42.03 0.81
N ASN A 569 1.05 -42.83 -0.21
CA ASN A 569 1.36 -44.24 0.01
C ASN A 569 2.56 -44.40 0.96
N GLY A 570 2.38 -45.17 2.03
CA GLY A 570 3.40 -45.45 3.03
C GLY A 570 3.41 -44.50 4.23
N ASP A 571 2.54 -43.49 4.25
CA ASP A 571 2.51 -42.56 5.38
C ASP A 571 2.13 -43.26 6.69
N VAL A 572 2.78 -42.83 7.77
CA VAL A 572 2.50 -43.26 9.14
C VAL A 572 1.84 -42.12 9.89
N VAL A 573 0.56 -42.29 10.22
CA VAL A 573 -0.25 -41.31 10.94
C VAL A 573 -0.46 -41.74 12.38
N ARG A 574 -0.05 -40.91 13.34
CA ARG A 574 -0.25 -41.16 14.77
C ARG A 574 -1.12 -40.07 15.37
N ILE A 575 -2.23 -40.46 16.00
CA ILE A 575 -3.14 -39.56 16.70
C ILE A 575 -2.93 -39.76 18.20
N ARG A 576 -2.41 -38.74 18.88
CA ARG A 576 -1.91 -38.83 20.26
C ARG A 576 -2.63 -37.81 21.15
N TYR A 577 -3.07 -38.28 22.31
CA TYR A 577 -3.61 -37.40 23.35
C TYR A 577 -2.46 -36.69 24.07
N THR A 578 -2.55 -35.38 24.20
CA THR A 578 -1.61 -34.51 24.93
C THR A 578 -2.25 -33.99 26.19
N LEU A 579 -1.44 -33.70 27.20
CA LEU A 579 -1.78 -32.92 28.39
C LEU A 579 -1.09 -31.55 28.42
N ALA A 580 -0.21 -31.23 27.46
CA ALA A 580 0.63 -30.04 27.51
C ALA A 580 0.83 -29.36 26.14
N ASN A 581 -0.25 -29.15 25.38
CA ASN A 581 -0.22 -28.55 24.04
C ASN A 581 0.82 -29.21 23.10
N GLY A 582 1.06 -30.51 23.27
CA GLY A 582 2.03 -31.26 22.49
C GLY A 582 3.41 -31.42 23.13
N LYS A 583 3.76 -30.68 24.19
CA LYS A 583 5.12 -30.74 24.80
C LYS A 583 5.49 -32.15 25.28
N ASP A 584 4.50 -32.89 25.77
CA ASP A 584 4.60 -34.25 26.29
C ASP A 584 4.62 -35.35 25.22
N ILE A 585 4.35 -34.97 23.97
CA ILE A 585 4.33 -35.90 22.82
C ILE A 585 5.26 -35.44 21.68
N GLY A 586 6.06 -34.40 21.90
CA GLY A 586 7.01 -33.88 20.92
C GLY A 586 6.41 -32.91 19.89
N GLY A 587 5.15 -32.50 20.04
CA GLY A 587 4.40 -31.70 19.07
C GLY A 587 4.27 -30.21 19.37
N TYR A 588 4.90 -29.67 20.44
CA TYR A 588 4.65 -28.27 20.84
C TYR A 588 4.99 -27.24 19.75
N THR A 589 6.04 -27.50 18.99
CA THR A 589 6.51 -26.64 17.90
C THR A 589 5.50 -26.47 16.77
N SER A 590 4.50 -27.35 16.65
CA SER A 590 3.43 -27.25 15.66
C SER A 590 2.27 -26.36 16.09
N THR A 591 2.24 -25.85 17.33
CA THR A 591 1.10 -25.07 17.87
C THR A 591 1.14 -23.58 17.54
N GLY A 592 2.22 -23.07 16.94
CA GLY A 592 2.30 -21.68 16.44
C GLY A 592 2.33 -20.58 17.50
N THR A 593 2.35 -20.91 18.80
CA THR A 593 2.42 -19.92 19.89
C THR A 593 3.86 -19.50 20.17
N GLY A 594 4.42 -18.72 19.26
CA GLY A 594 5.69 -18.02 19.43
C GLY A 594 5.54 -16.81 20.35
N ASN A 595 5.58 -17.00 21.66
CA ASN A 595 5.88 -15.91 22.60
C ASN A 595 7.07 -16.31 23.46
N GLY A 596 8.16 -15.55 23.28
CA GLY A 596 9.48 -15.83 23.82
C GLY A 596 9.53 -15.92 25.34
N ASN A 597 9.82 -17.12 25.83
CA ASN A 597 10.81 -17.48 26.85
C ASN A 597 10.38 -18.81 27.46
N ILE A 598 11.30 -19.79 27.47
CA ILE A 598 11.23 -21.14 28.10
C ILE A 598 10.03 -22.04 27.73
N ASN A 599 9.86 -22.44 26.45
CA ASN A 599 8.83 -23.43 26.06
C ASN A 599 9.29 -24.33 24.90
N SER A 600 10.12 -25.34 25.19
CA SER A 600 10.41 -26.45 24.27
C SER A 600 9.56 -27.67 24.61
N ASN A 601 9.57 -28.69 23.76
CA ASN A 601 9.11 -30.02 24.13
C ASN A 601 9.76 -30.48 25.44
N TYR A 602 9.05 -31.33 26.20
CA TYR A 602 9.62 -31.99 27.37
C TYR A 602 10.74 -32.95 26.94
N ALA A 603 11.66 -33.25 27.86
CA ALA A 603 12.84 -34.07 27.56
C ALA A 603 12.51 -35.55 27.22
N LYS A 604 11.27 -35.97 27.47
CA LYS A 604 10.75 -37.31 27.24
C LYS A 604 9.40 -37.17 26.51
N GLU A 605 9.05 -38.16 25.71
CA GLU A 605 7.69 -38.35 25.20
C GLU A 605 6.97 -39.46 25.97
N TRP A 606 5.66 -39.33 26.14
CA TRP A 606 4.80 -40.30 26.83
C TRP A 606 3.82 -41.05 25.92
#